data_AF-A0A958LK61-F1
#
_entry.id   AF-A0A958LK61-F1
#
_cell.length_a   1.000
_cell.length_b   1.000
_cell.length_c   1.000
_cell.angle_alpha   90.00
_cell.angle_beta   90.00
_cell.angle_gamma   90.00
#
_symmetry.space_group_name_H-M   'P 1'
#
loop_
_entity.id
_entity.type
_entity.pdbx_description
1 polymer ?
#
loop_
_entity_poly.entity_id
_entity_poly.type
_entity_poly.pdbx_seq_one_letter_code
_entity_poly.pdbx_strand_id
1 'polypeptide(L)'
;MPSIEYLLISLGITAHFVMKWGWSQVRLPALIGFSISFYTLSSPINLWIPFYCSLVCHFVGPRIITKKTISKCWLLSGVVLIALPLIFFKYLGRSHILLLPYSLEMLTLPLGISFFTFQAISYLIDLSRGQLTKCHSLSHLILYILYFPKIIAGPIERQNSFSKQIQLNTDINYTKFRSGLWLIAVGLFKKKALADRFFPVVD
;
A
#
# COMPACT_ATOMS: atom_id res chain seq x y z
N MET A 1 -9.30 1.99 -20.94
CA MET A 1 -9.14 2.42 -19.54
C MET A 1 -7.82 2.07 -18.84
N PRO A 2 -6.92 1.17 -19.33
CA PRO A 2 -5.63 0.94 -18.67
C PRO A 2 -4.57 2.04 -18.90
N SER A 3 -4.70 2.84 -19.97
CA SER A 3 -3.63 3.73 -20.48
C SER A 3 -3.24 4.87 -19.53
N ILE A 4 -4.19 5.43 -18.78
CA ILE A 4 -3.95 6.55 -17.86
C ILE A 4 -3.22 6.08 -16.60
N GLU A 5 -3.53 4.89 -16.08
CA GLU A 5 -2.87 4.30 -14.92
C GLU A 5 -1.38 4.03 -15.19
N TYR A 6 -1.02 3.53 -16.38
CA TYR A 6 0.38 3.33 -16.76
C TYR A 6 1.16 4.65 -16.93
N LEU A 7 0.49 5.72 -17.37
CA LEU A 7 1.07 7.06 -17.53
C LEU A 7 1.37 7.72 -16.18
N LEU A 8 0.58 7.41 -15.15
CA LEU A 8 0.83 7.84 -13.78
C LEU A 8 1.91 7.00 -13.11
N ILE A 9 1.93 5.68 -13.34
CA ILE A 9 3.04 4.85 -12.87
C ILE A 9 4.37 5.36 -13.46
N SER A 10 4.40 5.70 -14.75
CA SER A 10 5.59 6.27 -15.38
C SER A 10 5.93 7.66 -14.83
N LEU A 11 4.95 8.56 -14.62
CA LEU A 11 5.16 9.87 -13.99
C LEU A 11 5.70 9.76 -12.56
N GLY A 12 5.21 8.79 -11.78
CA GLY A 12 5.65 8.56 -10.40
C GLY A 12 7.07 8.03 -10.30
N ILE A 13 7.43 7.15 -11.23
CA ILE A 13 8.80 6.67 -11.38
C ILE A 13 9.70 7.84 -11.79
N THR A 14 9.30 8.65 -12.78
CA THR A 14 10.09 9.82 -13.19
C THR A 14 10.20 10.85 -12.07
N ALA A 15 9.17 11.09 -11.28
CA ALA A 15 9.23 12.02 -10.14
C ALA A 15 10.13 11.50 -9.02
N HIS A 16 10.09 10.19 -8.71
CA HIS A 16 11.02 9.58 -7.76
C HIS A 16 12.49 9.71 -8.21
N PHE A 17 12.76 9.60 -9.51
CA PHE A 17 14.09 9.79 -10.07
C PHE A 17 14.51 11.27 -10.19
N VAL A 18 13.61 12.17 -10.58
CA VAL A 18 13.86 13.61 -10.70
C VAL A 18 14.08 14.26 -9.33
N MET A 19 13.36 13.82 -8.30
CA MET A 19 13.51 14.35 -6.93
C MET A 19 14.72 13.81 -6.17
N LYS A 20 15.54 12.92 -6.78
CA LYS A 20 16.85 12.53 -6.23
C LYS A 20 17.90 13.64 -6.32
N TRP A 21 17.64 14.74 -7.03
CA TRP A 21 18.61 15.81 -7.30
C TRP A 21 18.71 16.89 -6.19
N GLY A 22 18.62 16.53 -4.91
CA GLY A 22 19.07 17.41 -3.81
C GLY A 22 18.03 18.00 -2.84
N TRP A 23 16.76 17.56 -2.89
CA TRP A 23 15.67 18.14 -2.07
C TRP A 23 15.13 17.16 -1.03
N SER A 24 15.97 16.73 -0.07
CA SER A 24 15.62 15.64 0.87
C SER A 24 14.37 15.91 1.71
N GLN A 25 14.09 17.18 2.03
CA GLN A 25 12.93 17.61 2.82
C GLN A 25 11.61 17.56 2.02
N VAL A 26 11.66 17.75 0.71
CA VAL A 26 10.46 17.80 -0.15
C VAL A 26 10.11 16.41 -0.71
N ARG A 27 11.06 15.47 -0.66
CA ARG A 27 10.89 14.10 -1.14
C ARG A 27 9.71 13.36 -0.48
N LEU A 28 9.62 13.39 0.86
CA LEU A 28 8.57 12.67 1.58
C LEU A 28 7.16 13.23 1.27
N PRO A 29 6.89 14.55 1.40
CA PRO A 29 5.57 15.08 1.07
C PRO A 29 5.20 14.89 -0.41
N ALA A 30 6.17 14.98 -1.33
CA ALA A 30 5.90 14.74 -2.74
C ALA A 30 5.56 13.26 -3.04
N LEU A 31 6.26 12.31 -2.42
CA LEU A 31 5.92 10.89 -2.56
C LEU A 31 4.53 10.56 -1.99
N ILE A 32 4.15 11.21 -0.89
CA ILE A 32 2.79 11.11 -0.35
C ILE A 32 1.78 11.71 -1.32
N GLY A 33 2.03 12.92 -1.83
CA GLY A 33 1.16 13.59 -2.79
C GLY A 33 0.94 12.73 -4.02
N PHE A 34 2.01 12.19 -4.59
CA PHE A 34 1.93 11.30 -5.75
C PHE A 34 1.14 10.02 -5.46
N SER A 35 1.38 9.42 -4.29
CA SER A 35 0.69 8.22 -3.83
C SER A 35 -0.81 8.44 -3.64
N ILE A 36 -1.18 9.59 -3.07
CA ILE A 36 -2.56 10.03 -2.92
C ILE A 36 -3.21 10.26 -4.28
N SER A 37 -2.56 11.04 -5.16
CA SER A 37 -3.08 11.30 -6.51
C SER A 37 -3.33 10.00 -7.27
N PHE A 38 -2.38 9.05 -7.22
CA PHE A 38 -2.54 7.74 -7.83
C PHE A 38 -3.77 7.00 -7.28
N TYR A 39 -3.90 6.92 -5.96
CA TYR A 39 -5.02 6.23 -5.31
C TYR A 39 -6.38 6.88 -5.64
N THR A 40 -6.45 8.22 -5.64
CA THR A 40 -7.69 8.95 -5.95
C THR A 40 -8.16 8.77 -7.37
N LEU A 41 -7.26 8.46 -8.31
CA LEU A 41 -7.63 8.25 -9.71
C LEU A 41 -8.28 6.88 -9.92
N SER A 42 -7.92 5.89 -9.10
CA SER A 42 -8.55 4.56 -9.15
C SER A 42 -9.82 4.46 -8.29
N SER A 43 -9.79 4.97 -7.05
CA SER A 43 -10.95 4.92 -6.14
C SER A 43 -11.00 6.13 -5.20
N PRO A 44 -11.51 7.29 -5.67
CA PRO A 44 -11.46 8.56 -4.92
C PRO A 44 -12.25 8.51 -3.61
N ILE A 45 -13.42 7.87 -3.63
CA ILE A 45 -14.32 7.76 -2.48
C ILE A 45 -13.70 6.97 -1.32
N ASN A 46 -12.79 6.04 -1.60
CA ASN A 46 -12.28 5.10 -0.60
C ASN A 46 -10.96 5.53 0.06
N LEU A 47 -10.48 6.75 -0.22
CA LEU A 47 -9.21 7.26 0.30
C LEU A 47 -9.18 7.33 1.83
N TRP A 48 -10.34 7.46 2.48
CA TRP A 48 -10.42 7.49 3.94
C TRP A 48 -9.93 6.18 4.60
N ILE A 49 -9.99 5.03 3.92
CA ILE A 49 -9.63 3.73 4.49
C ILE A 49 -8.13 3.61 4.81
N PRO A 50 -7.19 3.86 3.86
CA PRO A 50 -5.77 3.83 4.18
C PRO A 50 -5.36 4.90 5.22
N PHE A 51 -6.02 6.06 5.23
CA PHE A 51 -5.85 7.06 6.30
C PHE A 51 -6.31 6.52 7.66
N TYR A 52 -7.47 5.87 7.70
CA TYR A 52 -7.98 5.19 8.89
C TYR A 52 -7.00 4.13 9.40
N CYS A 53 -6.52 3.23 8.54
CA CYS A 53 -5.51 2.23 8.92
C CYS A 53 -4.23 2.87 9.48
N SER A 54 -3.78 3.97 8.87
CA SER A 54 -2.60 4.74 9.33
C SER A 54 -2.82 5.34 10.72
N LEU A 55 -4.00 5.91 10.97
CA LEU A 55 -4.38 6.46 12.28
C LEU A 55 -4.44 5.38 13.35
N VAL A 56 -5.09 4.24 13.06
CA VAL A 56 -5.15 3.11 13.99
C VAL A 56 -3.72 2.65 14.35
N CYS A 57 -2.84 2.49 13.36
CA CYS A 57 -1.44 2.12 13.60
C CYS A 57 -0.70 3.16 14.46
N HIS A 58 -0.95 4.44 14.22
CA HIS A 58 -0.32 5.53 14.96
C HIS A 58 -0.76 5.57 16.44
N PHE A 59 -2.04 5.31 16.73
CA PHE A 59 -2.55 5.31 18.10
C PHE A 59 -2.26 4.00 18.85
N VAL A 60 -2.40 2.85 18.19
CA VAL A 60 -2.22 1.55 18.83
C VAL A 60 -0.72 1.22 19.00
N GLY A 61 0.12 1.59 18.03
CA GLY A 61 1.55 1.26 18.02
C GLY A 61 2.30 1.64 19.30
N PRO A 62 2.24 2.90 19.77
CA PRO A 62 2.93 3.32 20.99
C PRO A 62 2.47 2.56 22.24
N ARG A 63 1.19 2.16 22.28
CA ARG A 63 0.60 1.42 23.40
C ARG A 63 1.09 -0.03 23.45
N ILE A 64 1.36 -0.64 22.29
CA ILE A 64 1.98 -1.96 22.19
C ILE A 64 3.40 -1.94 22.76
N ILE A 65 4.20 -0.92 22.43
CA ILE A 65 5.59 -0.81 22.90
C ILE A 65 5.65 -0.49 24.41
N THR A 66 4.85 0.46 24.88
CA THR A 66 4.94 0.98 26.26
C THR A 66 4.36 0.01 27.29
N LYS A 67 3.26 -0.70 26.97
CA LYS A 67 2.54 -1.56 27.93
C LYS A 67 2.73 -3.03 27.62
N LYS A 68 3.94 -3.57 27.87
CA LYS A 68 4.28 -4.98 27.60
C LYS A 68 3.26 -6.00 28.15
N THR A 69 2.70 -5.77 29.35
CA THR A 69 1.73 -6.66 29.99
C THR A 69 0.39 -6.77 29.26
N ILE A 70 -0.10 -5.68 28.67
CA ILE A 70 -1.40 -5.61 27.96
C ILE A 70 -1.18 -5.52 26.44
N SER A 71 0.06 -5.70 25.97
CA SER A 71 0.45 -5.57 24.56
C SER A 71 -0.36 -6.47 23.63
N LYS A 72 -0.71 -7.68 24.08
CA LYS A 72 -1.55 -8.63 23.33
C LYS A 72 -2.97 -8.12 23.11
N CYS A 73 -3.59 -7.47 24.11
CA CYS A 73 -4.93 -6.89 23.97
C CYS A 73 -4.93 -5.69 23.02
N TRP A 74 -3.89 -4.84 23.10
CA TRP A 74 -3.71 -3.71 22.16
C TRP A 74 -3.42 -4.18 20.73
N LEU A 75 -2.66 -5.26 20.57
CA LEU A 75 -2.46 -5.89 19.27
C LEU A 75 -3.78 -6.41 18.72
N LEU A 76 -4.52 -7.19 19.51
CA LEU A 76 -5.79 -7.76 19.10
C LEU A 76 -6.77 -6.65 18.71
N SER A 77 -6.91 -5.61 19.53
CA SER A 77 -7.79 -4.48 19.22
C SER A 77 -7.37 -3.75 17.95
N GLY A 78 -6.07 -3.51 17.74
CA GLY A 78 -5.56 -2.91 16.51
C GLY A 78 -5.81 -3.75 15.27
N VAL A 79 -5.60 -5.07 15.35
CA VAL A 79 -5.87 -6.00 14.24
C VAL A 79 -7.36 -6.04 13.91
N VAL A 80 -8.23 -6.11 14.91
CA VAL A 80 -9.69 -6.07 14.72
C VAL A 80 -10.10 -4.76 14.04
N LEU A 81 -9.63 -3.61 14.55
CA LEU A 81 -9.94 -2.30 13.97
C LEU A 81 -9.47 -2.19 12.51
N ILE A 82 -8.27 -2.66 12.18
CA ILE A 82 -7.75 -2.63 10.80
C ILE A 82 -8.50 -3.60 9.88
N ALA A 83 -8.94 -4.75 10.39
CA ALA A 83 -9.66 -5.76 9.61
C ALA A 83 -11.13 -5.39 9.36
N LEU A 84 -11.74 -4.53 10.19
CA LEU A 84 -13.14 -4.12 10.05
C LEU A 84 -13.50 -3.59 8.66
N PRO A 85 -12.77 -2.62 8.06
CA PRO A 85 -13.04 -2.18 6.69
C PRO A 85 -12.93 -3.30 5.66
N LEU A 86 -11.94 -4.20 5.80
CA LEU A 86 -11.79 -5.35 4.90
C LEU A 86 -13.01 -6.26 4.96
N ILE A 87 -13.47 -6.59 6.17
CA ILE A 87 -14.63 -7.46 6.37
C ILE A 87 -15.89 -6.80 5.83
N PHE A 88 -16.07 -5.51 6.10
CA PHE A 88 -17.21 -4.73 5.62
C PHE A 88 -17.29 -4.70 4.08
N PHE A 89 -16.23 -4.27 3.41
CA PHE A 89 -16.25 -4.15 1.94
C PHE A 89 -16.27 -5.51 1.24
N LYS A 90 -15.59 -6.53 1.78
CA LYS A 90 -15.47 -7.83 1.12
C LYS A 90 -16.68 -8.74 1.31
N TYR A 91 -17.25 -8.75 2.52
CA TYR A 91 -18.34 -9.67 2.86
C TYR A 91 -19.67 -8.95 2.86
N LEU A 92 -19.82 -7.84 3.59
CA LEU A 92 -21.11 -7.14 3.70
C LEU A 92 -21.52 -6.45 2.38
N GLY A 93 -20.56 -6.00 1.57
CA GLY A 93 -20.85 -5.44 0.24
C GLY A 93 -21.26 -6.49 -0.81
N ARG A 94 -20.88 -7.76 -0.63
CA ARG A 94 -21.10 -8.84 -1.61
C ARG A 94 -22.24 -9.77 -1.23
N SER A 95 -22.57 -9.87 0.06
CA SER A 95 -23.48 -10.90 0.56
C SER A 95 -24.90 -10.37 0.77
N HIS A 96 -25.90 -11.13 0.32
CA HIS A 96 -27.30 -11.01 0.76
C HIS A 96 -27.53 -11.47 2.22
N ILE A 97 -26.47 -11.57 3.05
CA ILE A 97 -26.52 -12.13 4.41
C ILE A 97 -27.29 -11.23 5.38
N LEU A 98 -27.26 -9.92 5.17
CA LEU A 98 -28.26 -9.04 5.78
C LEU A 98 -29.46 -9.02 4.86
N LEU A 99 -30.65 -9.33 5.40
CA LEU A 99 -31.99 -9.12 4.82
C LEU A 99 -32.29 -7.61 4.58
N LEU A 100 -31.27 -6.81 4.27
CA LEU A 100 -31.40 -5.42 3.90
C LEU A 100 -31.88 -5.38 2.44
N PRO A 101 -32.95 -4.62 2.14
CA PRO A 101 -33.58 -4.58 0.81
C PRO A 101 -32.73 -3.89 -0.27
N TYR A 102 -31.51 -3.45 0.05
CA TYR A 102 -30.57 -2.83 -0.87
C TYR A 102 -29.34 -3.72 -1.02
N SER A 103 -29.15 -4.30 -2.20
CA SER A 103 -27.86 -4.88 -2.58
C SER A 103 -26.85 -3.72 -2.67
N LEU A 104 -25.86 -3.71 -1.77
CA LEU A 104 -24.73 -2.77 -1.81
C LEU A 104 -23.75 -3.12 -2.94
N GLU A 105 -24.23 -3.66 -4.05
CA GLU A 105 -23.45 -4.03 -5.25
C GLU A 105 -22.76 -2.81 -5.88
N MET A 106 -23.25 -1.59 -5.60
CA MET A 106 -22.63 -0.35 -6.05
C MET A 106 -21.40 0.07 -5.24
N LEU A 107 -21.07 -0.60 -4.13
CA LEU A 107 -19.90 -0.25 -3.34
C LEU A 107 -18.63 -0.82 -3.98
N THR A 108 -17.98 -0.01 -4.80
CA THR A 108 -16.72 -0.35 -5.46
C THR A 108 -15.66 -0.72 -4.42
N LEU A 109 -15.09 -1.92 -4.54
CA LEU A 109 -14.02 -2.36 -3.65
C LEU A 109 -12.81 -1.44 -3.83
N PRO A 110 -12.20 -0.96 -2.74
CA PRO A 110 -11.03 -0.10 -2.83
C PRO A 110 -9.86 -0.87 -3.44
N LEU A 111 -9.15 -0.21 -4.35
CA LEU A 111 -7.96 -0.79 -4.96
C LEU A 111 -6.95 -1.15 -3.85
N GLY A 112 -6.54 -2.41 -3.82
CA GLY A 112 -5.53 -2.89 -2.89
C GLY A 112 -5.94 -2.97 -1.41
N ILE A 113 -7.24 -3.02 -1.08
CA ILE A 113 -7.71 -3.13 0.33
C ILE A 113 -7.06 -4.26 1.12
N SER A 114 -6.92 -5.44 0.53
CA SER A 114 -6.23 -6.56 1.19
C SER A 114 -4.74 -6.27 1.41
N PHE A 115 -4.07 -5.63 0.46
CA PHE A 115 -2.64 -5.34 0.59
C PHE A 115 -2.35 -4.36 1.73
N PHE A 116 -3.02 -3.21 1.75
CA PHE A 116 -2.73 -2.20 2.75
C PHE A 116 -3.21 -2.61 4.15
N THR A 117 -4.29 -3.41 4.26
CA THR A 117 -4.73 -3.97 5.55
C THR A 117 -3.71 -4.96 6.10
N PHE A 118 -3.18 -5.87 5.27
CA PHE A 118 -2.12 -6.79 5.70
C PHE A 118 -0.81 -6.08 6.02
N GLN A 119 -0.45 -5.01 5.30
CA GLN A 119 0.72 -4.17 5.63
C GLN A 119 0.57 -3.51 7.00
N ALA A 120 -0.62 -2.96 7.31
CA ALA A 120 -0.92 -2.33 8.58
C ALA A 120 -0.94 -3.36 9.75
N ILE A 121 -1.50 -4.54 9.53
CA ILE A 121 -1.47 -5.65 10.50
C ILE A 121 -0.02 -6.12 10.73
N SER A 122 0.75 -6.31 9.65
CA SER A 122 2.17 -6.70 9.74
C SER A 122 2.97 -5.68 10.54
N TYR A 123 2.70 -4.38 10.38
CA TYR A 123 3.34 -3.33 11.17
C TYR A 123 3.07 -3.49 12.68
N LEU A 124 1.82 -3.71 13.08
CA LEU A 124 1.48 -3.93 14.50
C LEU A 124 2.14 -5.19 15.07
N ILE A 125 2.17 -6.27 14.29
CA ILE A 125 2.83 -7.53 14.69
C ILE A 125 4.35 -7.34 14.82
N ASP A 126 4.97 -6.60 13.90
CA ASP A 126 6.41 -6.34 13.95
C ASP A 126 6.78 -5.47 15.15
N LEU A 127 5.92 -4.51 15.55
CA LEU A 127 6.07 -3.77 16.80
C LEU A 127 5.94 -4.68 18.02
N SER A 128 4.94 -5.57 18.04
CA SER A 128 4.73 -6.46 19.20
C SER A 128 5.85 -7.50 19.37
N ARG A 129 6.46 -7.92 18.26
CA ARG A 129 7.61 -8.84 18.25
C ARG A 129 8.93 -8.13 18.56
N GLY A 130 8.92 -6.80 18.75
CA GLY A 130 10.12 -6.01 18.99
C GLY A 130 11.06 -5.89 17.78
N GLN A 131 10.59 -6.24 16.57
CA GLN A 131 11.37 -6.07 15.33
C GLN A 131 11.47 -4.60 14.91
N LEU A 132 10.48 -3.80 15.32
CA LEU A 132 10.46 -2.35 15.19
C LEU A 132 10.67 -1.72 16.57
N THR A 133 11.79 -1.03 16.74
CA THR A 133 12.18 -0.43 18.04
C THR A 133 11.54 0.93 18.30
N LYS A 134 10.96 1.56 17.27
CA LYS A 134 10.31 2.89 17.38
C LYS A 134 9.03 2.93 16.55
N CYS A 135 8.04 3.66 17.07
CA CYS A 135 6.86 4.03 16.29
C CYS A 135 7.21 5.08 15.24
N HIS A 136 6.57 4.96 14.08
CA HIS A 136 6.78 5.89 12.98
C HIS A 136 5.78 7.05 13.06
N SER A 137 6.18 8.21 12.53
CA SER A 137 5.27 9.36 12.42
C SER A 137 4.07 9.01 11.54
N LEU A 138 2.96 9.73 11.74
CA LEU A 138 1.76 9.54 10.94
C LEU A 138 2.03 9.68 9.44
N SER A 139 2.84 10.66 9.04
CA SER A 139 3.24 10.87 7.64
C SER A 139 4.00 9.67 7.04
N HIS A 140 4.90 9.06 7.81
CA HIS A 140 5.59 7.85 7.39
C HIS A 140 4.66 6.65 7.27
N LEU A 141 3.67 6.52 8.15
CA LEU A 141 2.66 5.45 8.08
C LEU A 141 1.74 5.62 6.88
N ILE A 142 1.28 6.85 6.62
CA ILE A 142 0.50 7.20 5.42
C ILE A 142 1.30 6.81 4.18
N LEU A 143 2.56 7.24 4.08
CA LEU A 143 3.41 6.89 2.94
C LEU A 143 3.62 5.38 2.81
N TYR A 144 3.81 4.67 3.92
CA TYR A 144 4.00 3.21 3.92
C TYR A 144 2.78 2.46 3.40
N ILE A 145 1.59 2.83 3.87
CA ILE A 145 0.32 2.19 3.51
C ILE A 145 -0.12 2.59 2.10
N LEU A 146 0.09 3.86 1.71
CA LEU A 146 -0.35 4.40 0.43
C LEU A 146 0.68 4.30 -0.70
N TYR A 147 1.84 3.69 -0.49
CA TYR A 147 2.91 3.74 -1.50
C TYR A 147 2.46 3.12 -2.84
N PHE A 148 2.27 3.96 -3.86
CA PHE A 148 1.67 3.55 -5.15
C PHE A 148 2.35 2.36 -5.85
N PRO A 149 3.68 2.17 -5.80
CA PRO A 149 4.31 1.00 -6.42
C PRO A 149 3.92 -0.32 -5.77
N LYS A 150 3.40 -0.28 -4.53
CA LYS A 150 3.05 -1.48 -3.76
C LYS A 150 1.57 -1.81 -3.76
N ILE A 151 0.70 -0.80 -3.81
CA ILE A 151 -0.76 -1.01 -3.67
C ILE A 151 -1.31 -1.95 -4.75
N ILE A 152 -0.74 -1.92 -5.95
CA ILE A 152 -1.30 -2.58 -7.14
C ILE A 152 -0.86 -4.04 -7.27
N ALA A 153 0.41 -4.36 -6.97
CA ALA A 153 0.98 -5.67 -7.30
C ALA A 153 2.27 -6.04 -6.53
N GLY A 154 2.61 -5.36 -5.43
CA GLY A 154 3.84 -5.66 -4.69
C GLY A 154 3.69 -6.84 -3.73
N PRO A 155 4.74 -7.64 -3.48
CA PRO A 155 4.76 -8.50 -2.30
C PRO A 155 4.54 -7.65 -1.04
N ILE A 156 3.93 -8.22 0.00
CA ILE A 156 3.68 -7.51 1.26
C ILE A 156 5.03 -7.18 1.91
N GLU A 157 5.53 -5.96 1.65
CA GLU A 157 6.84 -5.53 2.14
C GLU A 157 6.76 -5.10 3.61
N ARG A 158 7.73 -5.57 4.41
CA ARG A 158 7.90 -5.18 5.80
C ARG A 158 8.26 -3.69 5.92
N GLN A 159 7.73 -3.05 6.94
CA GLN A 159 7.99 -1.64 7.21
C GLN A 159 9.49 -1.33 7.36
N ASN A 160 10.25 -2.19 8.05
CA ASN A 160 11.68 -1.96 8.31
C ASN A 160 12.52 -1.90 7.02
N SER A 161 12.19 -2.76 6.05
CA SER A 161 12.86 -2.75 4.73
C SER A 161 12.50 -1.50 3.96
N PHE A 162 11.22 -1.10 4.00
CA PHE A 162 10.72 0.09 3.32
C PHE A 162 11.30 1.39 3.87
N SER A 163 11.37 1.55 5.20
CA SER A 163 11.92 2.76 5.82
C SER A 163 13.38 2.94 5.46
N LYS A 164 14.17 1.86 5.47
CA LYS A 164 15.56 1.86 4.98
C LYS A 164 15.63 2.29 3.52
N GLN A 165 14.79 1.76 2.63
CA GLN A 165 14.79 2.13 1.22
C GLN A 165 14.44 3.60 0.98
N ILE A 166 13.50 4.17 1.75
CA ILE A 166 13.19 5.60 1.66
C ILE A 166 14.35 6.45 2.18
N GLN A 167 15.00 6.04 3.26
CA GLN A 167 16.08 6.82 3.87
C GLN A 167 17.36 6.78 3.04
N LEU A 168 17.66 5.66 2.38
CA LEU A 168 18.85 5.48 1.57
C LEU A 168 18.83 6.41 0.33
N ASN A 169 19.72 7.40 0.32
CA ASN A 169 20.12 8.09 -0.91
C ASN A 169 21.02 7.15 -1.70
N THR A 170 20.41 6.25 -2.47
CA THR A 170 21.17 5.37 -3.37
C THR A 170 21.43 6.10 -4.69
N ASP A 171 22.70 6.19 -5.07
CA ASP A 171 23.10 6.70 -6.38
C ASP A 171 22.49 5.87 -7.51
N ILE A 172 22.23 6.52 -8.65
CA ILE A 172 21.70 5.87 -9.83
C ILE A 172 22.79 4.97 -10.40
N ASN A 173 22.69 3.67 -10.15
CA ASN A 173 23.60 2.70 -10.73
C ASN A 173 23.08 2.28 -12.11
N TYR A 174 23.87 2.54 -13.15
CA TYR A 174 23.55 2.18 -14.53
C TYR A 174 23.19 0.70 -14.69
N THR A 175 23.85 -0.19 -13.95
CA THR A 175 23.55 -1.63 -13.99
C THR A 175 22.13 -1.92 -13.50
N LYS A 176 21.71 -1.32 -12.38
CA LYS A 176 20.35 -1.45 -11.83
C LYS A 176 19.31 -0.86 -12.79
N PHE A 177 19.63 0.25 -13.44
CA PHE A 177 18.74 0.87 -14.44
C PHE A 177 18.54 -0.04 -15.65
N ARG A 178 19.62 -0.59 -16.21
CA ARG A 178 19.58 -1.55 -17.32
C ARG A 178 18.79 -2.81 -16.94
N SER A 179 19.02 -3.36 -15.75
CA SER A 179 18.27 -4.51 -15.25
C SER A 179 16.78 -4.19 -15.09
N GLY A 180 16.44 -2.98 -14.61
CA GLY A 180 15.05 -2.53 -14.51
C GLY A 180 14.35 -2.45 -15.86
N LEU A 181 15.00 -1.85 -16.87
CA LEU A 181 14.48 -1.80 -18.24
C LEU A 181 14.31 -3.20 -18.84
N TRP A 182 15.27 -4.10 -18.61
CA TRP A 182 15.17 -5.49 -19.05
C TRP A 182 13.97 -6.21 -18.42
N LEU A 183 13.75 -6.05 -17.11
CA LEU A 183 12.60 -6.63 -16.42
C LEU A 183 11.27 -6.08 -16.95
N ILE A 184 11.20 -4.78 -17.24
CA ILE A 184 10.02 -4.16 -17.87
C ILE A 184 9.77 -4.78 -19.25
N ALA A 185 10.80 -4.90 -20.10
CA ALA A 185 10.67 -5.49 -21.43
C ALA A 185 10.19 -6.94 -21.38
N VAL A 186 10.78 -7.76 -20.51
CA VAL A 186 10.38 -9.16 -20.31
C VAL A 186 8.96 -9.27 -19.75
N GLY A 187 8.59 -8.40 -18.79
CA GLY A 187 7.25 -8.35 -18.22
C GLY A 187 6.18 -7.98 -19.26
N LEU A 188 6.47 -6.98 -20.10
CA LEU A 188 5.60 -6.58 -21.20
C LEU A 188 5.44 -7.70 -22.23
N PHE A 189 6.54 -8.38 -22.59
CA PHE A 189 6.49 -9.54 -23.48
C PHE A 189 5.61 -10.65 -22.91
N LYS A 190 5.83 -11.05 -21.64
CA LYS A 190 5.00 -12.07 -20.98
C LYS A 190 3.52 -11.67 -20.93
N LYS A 191 3.21 -10.40 -20.65
CA LYS A 191 1.84 -9.92 -20.60
C LYS A 191 1.16 -9.93 -21.97
N LYS A 192 1.81 -9.33 -22.99
CA LYS A 192 1.23 -9.16 -24.32
C LYS A 192 1.27 -10.41 -25.20
N ALA A 193 2.37 -11.17 -25.14
CA ALA A 193 2.56 -12.31 -26.03
C ALA A 193 1.97 -13.61 -25.46
N LEU A 194 2.02 -13.81 -24.15
CA LEU A 194 1.53 -15.03 -23.52
C LEU A 194 0.17 -14.80 -22.85
N ALA A 195 0.10 -13.95 -21.82
CA ALA A 195 -1.12 -13.83 -21.01
C ALA A 195 -2.34 -13.37 -21.83
N ASP A 196 -2.22 -12.29 -22.61
CA ASP A 196 -3.32 -11.78 -23.45
C ASP A 196 -3.74 -12.79 -24.56
N ARG A 197 -2.85 -13.72 -24.95
CA ARG A 197 -3.14 -14.73 -26.00
C ARG A 197 -3.75 -16.02 -25.46
N PHE A 198 -3.38 -16.43 -24.25
CA PHE A 198 -3.96 -17.60 -23.58
C PHE A 198 -5.28 -17.27 -22.86
N PHE A 199 -5.54 -16.01 -22.52
CA PHE A 199 -6.77 -15.56 -21.88
C PHE A 199 -8.07 -16.10 -22.55
N PRO A 200 -8.26 -15.99 -23.88
CA PRO A 200 -9.48 -16.50 -24.53
C PRO A 200 -9.59 -18.03 -24.63
N VAL A 201 -8.57 -18.80 -24.19
CA VAL A 201 -8.59 -20.28 -24.21
C VAL A 201 -8.92 -20.85 -22.81
N VAL A 202 -8.86 -20.03 -21.76
CA VAL A 202 -9.01 -20.44 -20.36
C VAL A 202 -10.30 -19.91 -19.72
N ASP A 203 -10.93 -18.90 -20.33
CA ASP A 203 -12.32 -18.47 -20.02
C ASP A 203 -13.35 -19.31 -20.79
#